data_AF-A0A6N8AZV8-F1
#
_entry.id   AF-A0A6N8AZV8-F1
#
_cell.length_a   1.000
_cell.length_b   1.000
_cell.length_c   1.000
_cell.angle_alpha   90.00
_cell.angle_beta   90.00
_cell.angle_gamma   90.00
#
_symmetry.space_group_name_H-M   'P 1'
#
loop_
_entity.id
_entity.type
_entity.pdbx_description
1 polymer ?
#
loop_
_entity_poly.entity_id
_entity_poly.type
_entity_poly.pdbx_seq_one_letter_code
_entity_poly.pdbx_strand_id
1 'polypeptide(L)'
;MKSYIPEGMLEKQYHWEQVNYQLYQHLQSINPYLQLDNIILEMVKKQELQLNILCHIAEQYGIGVKKEYIQTQYYPEIFNTIDELHDRELQLLQEYLSYYSYFLTSDKQLNSYLIRLINYQNLQVNRLIEMKDTIFKLEDGNKYSSELIKYTSYLLEKGYYLEKVVDDLTFPTDVSFDNMGNIYVVEAGFAYGTEPREGQILQINRDGQKTRIAGGFDGPVTSIYWYRDHFYVAEGARGGNPGIGCGQITKVSMDGKRTVLISGLKSCGDHFTGEVIVGPDEKLYFTVGTATNSAVVGLDNIPWLKKHPYFHDTPARDLTLRGNNFISTNPLTDGVDIAVTGAYKPFGVPSYDGEIIKGSILSNGVIYCSELDGSNLSIIADGFRNPFGLKFSPFNGRLYATDNGADPRGNRPIQHDWDNFWEIQPGWYGWPDFFSGLPSTLPHFHVEDKVKPTFLLKHHPTLIGQPLTRFKRHTSSNKFDFSTSQSFGHIGEIFVAQIGDMDWGHHQENYGFKVVRANIESGQIRNFLVNPDAEKNKLGPIRPVTAKFNPTGDMLYVVDFGILGSVDKGLNPEPKTGTLWRVVRS
;
A
#
# COMPACT_ATOMS: atom_id res chain seq x y z
N MET A 1 -13.21 -27.13 4.75
CA MET A 1 -13.38 -26.05 3.76
C MET A 1 -13.28 -26.70 2.39
N LYS A 2 -14.04 -26.27 1.37
CA LYS A 2 -13.83 -26.81 0.01
C LYS A 2 -12.53 -26.21 -0.53
N SER A 3 -11.70 -27.04 -1.16
CA SER A 3 -10.52 -26.54 -1.88
C SER A 3 -10.97 -25.52 -2.94
N TYR A 4 -10.26 -24.40 -3.06
CA TYR A 4 -10.48 -23.40 -4.10
C TYR A 4 -9.18 -22.67 -4.41
N ILE A 5 -9.02 -22.14 -5.63
CA ILE A 5 -7.90 -21.26 -6.00
C ILE A 5 -8.51 -19.88 -6.29
N PRO A 6 -8.01 -18.78 -5.69
CA PRO A 6 -8.45 -17.45 -6.07
C PRO A 6 -8.28 -17.19 -7.57
N GLU A 7 -9.20 -16.46 -8.18
CA GLU A 7 -9.17 -16.16 -9.61
C GLU A 7 -7.87 -15.43 -10.00
N GLY A 8 -7.31 -15.78 -11.17
CA GLY A 8 -6.07 -15.19 -11.69
C GLY A 8 -4.79 -15.54 -10.93
N MET A 9 -4.86 -16.18 -9.76
CA MET A 9 -3.68 -16.42 -8.90
C MET A 9 -2.62 -17.29 -9.58
N LEU A 10 -3.02 -18.39 -10.22
CA LEU A 10 -2.09 -19.28 -10.91
C LEU A 10 -1.49 -18.64 -12.18
N GLU A 11 -2.27 -17.83 -12.91
CA GLU A 11 -1.78 -17.08 -14.07
C GLU A 11 -0.71 -16.07 -13.63
N LYS A 12 -0.98 -15.31 -12.57
CA LYS A 12 -0.02 -14.38 -11.97
C LYS A 12 1.27 -15.08 -11.53
N GLN A 13 1.17 -16.20 -10.83
CA GLN A 13 2.33 -16.97 -10.38
C GLN A 13 3.19 -17.42 -11.55
N TYR A 14 2.56 -17.93 -12.61
CA TYR A 14 3.27 -18.31 -13.83
C TYR A 14 4.00 -17.12 -14.47
N HIS A 15 3.35 -15.96 -14.59
CA HIS A 15 3.99 -14.75 -15.11
C HIS A 15 5.16 -14.30 -14.24
N TRP A 16 5.01 -14.35 -12.92
CA TRP A 16 6.08 -13.98 -12.00
C TRP A 16 7.29 -14.91 -12.10
N GLU A 17 7.06 -16.21 -12.19
CA GLU A 17 8.08 -17.24 -12.36
C GLU A 17 8.75 -17.14 -13.74
N GLN A 18 8.03 -16.68 -14.78
CA GLN A 18 8.63 -16.39 -16.08
C GLN A 18 9.60 -15.21 -16.03
N VAL A 19 9.23 -14.14 -15.31
CA VAL A 19 10.14 -13.01 -15.08
C VAL A 19 11.35 -13.48 -14.26
N ASN A 20 11.16 -14.29 -13.21
CA ASN A 20 12.28 -14.85 -12.43
C ASN A 20 13.21 -15.70 -13.31
N TYR A 21 12.65 -16.50 -14.23
CA TYR A 21 13.44 -17.27 -15.18
C TYR A 21 14.33 -16.38 -16.06
N GLN A 22 13.78 -15.31 -16.61
CA GLN A 22 14.54 -14.33 -17.37
C GLN A 22 15.62 -13.64 -16.51
N LEU A 23 15.31 -13.32 -15.25
CA LEU A 23 16.28 -12.76 -14.29
C LEU A 23 17.41 -13.74 -13.95
N TYR A 24 17.14 -15.04 -13.83
CA TYR A 24 18.18 -16.05 -13.61
C TYR A 24 19.08 -16.23 -14.83
N GLN A 25 18.52 -16.20 -16.04
CA GLN A 25 19.31 -16.21 -17.27
C GLN A 25 20.19 -14.97 -17.36
N HIS A 26 19.65 -13.80 -17.02
CA HIS A 26 20.42 -12.57 -16.94
C HIS A 26 21.53 -12.67 -15.90
N LEU A 27 21.22 -13.12 -14.67
CA LEU A 27 22.18 -13.35 -13.60
C LEU A 27 23.34 -14.26 -14.05
N GLN A 28 23.04 -15.33 -14.79
CA GLN A 28 24.04 -16.20 -15.39
C GLN A 28 24.93 -15.45 -16.40
N SER A 29 24.34 -14.59 -17.24
CA SER A 29 25.07 -13.85 -18.26
C SER A 29 26.00 -12.76 -17.71
N ILE A 30 25.64 -12.18 -16.56
CA ILE A 30 26.42 -11.10 -15.93
C ILE A 30 27.34 -11.59 -14.80
N ASN A 31 27.33 -12.88 -14.46
CA ASN A 31 28.10 -13.43 -13.35
C ASN A 31 29.62 -13.34 -13.61
N PRO A 32 30.39 -12.59 -12.81
CA PRO A 32 31.84 -12.55 -12.94
C PRO A 32 32.55 -13.59 -12.05
N TYR A 33 31.83 -14.30 -11.17
CA TYR A 33 32.42 -15.18 -10.15
C TYR A 33 32.25 -16.65 -10.52
N LEU A 34 33.34 -17.30 -10.97
CA LEU A 34 33.35 -18.73 -11.32
C LEU A 34 32.85 -19.65 -10.20
N GLN A 35 33.01 -19.24 -8.94
CA GLN A 35 32.53 -19.97 -7.76
C GLN A 35 31.00 -20.12 -7.74
N LEU A 36 30.26 -19.23 -8.42
CA LEU A 36 28.80 -19.21 -8.44
C LEU A 36 28.21 -19.94 -9.66
N ASP A 37 28.99 -20.30 -10.68
CA ASP A 37 28.48 -20.85 -11.94
C ASP A 37 27.61 -22.09 -11.74
N ASN A 38 28.06 -23.03 -10.90
CA ASN A 38 27.33 -24.25 -10.61
C ASN A 38 26.02 -23.98 -9.85
N ILE A 39 26.04 -23.03 -8.92
CA ILE A 39 24.85 -22.66 -8.13
C ILE A 39 23.82 -22.00 -9.06
N ILE A 40 24.24 -21.05 -9.88
CA ILE A 40 23.36 -20.36 -10.83
C ILE A 40 22.78 -21.34 -11.85
N LEU A 41 23.60 -22.25 -12.39
CA LEU A 41 23.12 -23.26 -13.34
C LEU A 41 22.11 -24.23 -12.68
N GLU A 42 22.30 -24.59 -11.41
CA GLU A 42 21.31 -25.36 -10.66
C GLU A 42 19.99 -24.59 -10.56
N MET A 43 20.05 -23.31 -10.18
CA MET A 43 18.87 -22.47 -9.98
C MET A 43 18.07 -22.26 -11.27
N VAL A 44 18.73 -21.99 -12.40
CA VAL A 44 18.06 -21.91 -13.73
C VAL A 44 17.27 -23.19 -14.01
N LYS A 45 17.86 -24.37 -13.77
CA LYS A 45 17.17 -25.66 -13.96
C LYS A 45 16.01 -25.86 -13.00
N LYS A 46 16.14 -25.41 -11.74
CA LYS A 46 15.03 -25.46 -10.77
C LYS A 46 13.88 -24.58 -11.24
N GLN A 47 14.19 -23.39 -11.74
CA GLN A 47 13.21 -22.45 -12.26
C GLN A 47 12.41 -23.02 -13.44
N GLU A 48 13.07 -23.70 -14.39
CA GLU A 48 12.39 -24.42 -15.48
C GLU A 48 11.44 -25.50 -14.96
N LEU A 49 11.84 -26.24 -13.93
CA LEU A 49 10.98 -27.25 -13.31
C LEU A 49 9.77 -26.62 -12.62
N GLN A 50 9.89 -25.43 -12.01
CA GLN A 50 8.77 -24.72 -11.40
C GLN A 50 7.73 -24.34 -12.45
N LEU A 51 8.17 -23.73 -13.56
CA LEU A 51 7.31 -23.35 -14.68
C LEU A 51 6.56 -24.55 -15.27
N ASN A 52 7.23 -25.70 -15.38
CA ASN A 52 6.61 -26.94 -15.85
C ASN A 52 5.55 -27.46 -14.87
N ILE A 53 5.80 -27.39 -13.56
CA ILE A 53 4.82 -27.77 -12.55
C ILE A 53 3.59 -26.86 -12.62
N LEU A 54 3.77 -25.54 -12.74
CA LEU A 54 2.66 -24.59 -12.84
C LEU A 54 1.81 -24.82 -14.10
N CYS A 55 2.45 -25.07 -15.25
CA CYS A 55 1.72 -25.46 -16.47
C CYS A 55 0.86 -26.70 -16.24
N HIS A 56 1.42 -27.72 -15.56
CA HIS A 56 0.69 -28.94 -15.27
C HIS A 56 -0.51 -28.71 -14.34
N ILE A 57 -0.34 -27.91 -13.28
CA ILE A 57 -1.43 -27.54 -12.38
C ILE A 57 -2.52 -26.78 -13.17
N ALA A 58 -2.12 -25.87 -14.05
CA ALA A 58 -3.05 -25.06 -14.83
C ALA A 58 -3.88 -25.92 -15.80
N GLU A 59 -3.23 -26.83 -16.52
CA GLU A 59 -3.88 -27.80 -17.41
C GLU A 59 -4.90 -28.67 -16.65
N GLN A 60 -4.55 -29.15 -15.45
CA GLN A 60 -5.44 -29.95 -14.61
C GLN A 60 -6.72 -29.21 -14.19
N TYR A 61 -6.64 -27.89 -14.02
CA TYR A 61 -7.74 -27.04 -13.57
C TYR A 61 -8.43 -26.27 -14.70
N GLY A 62 -8.03 -26.51 -15.96
CA GLY A 62 -8.57 -25.80 -17.12
C GLY A 62 -8.25 -24.30 -17.09
N ILE A 63 -7.19 -23.90 -16.40
CA ILE A 63 -6.73 -22.51 -16.30
C ILE A 63 -5.79 -22.24 -17.47
N GLY A 64 -6.15 -21.26 -18.31
CA GLY A 64 -5.27 -20.81 -19.38
C GLY A 64 -4.11 -19.99 -18.81
N VAL A 65 -2.88 -20.47 -18.99
CA VAL A 65 -1.67 -19.67 -18.72
C VAL A 65 -1.15 -19.11 -20.03
N LYS A 66 -1.12 -17.78 -20.13
CA LYS A 66 -0.57 -17.09 -21.29
C LYS A 66 0.96 -17.20 -21.28
N LYS A 67 1.51 -17.92 -22.26
CA LYS A 67 2.96 -18.09 -22.49
C LYS A 67 3.53 -16.94 -23.33
N GLU A 68 3.07 -15.73 -23.07
CA GLU A 68 3.51 -14.54 -23.80
C GLU A 68 4.89 -14.10 -23.29
N TYR A 69 5.66 -13.42 -24.15
CA TYR A 69 6.92 -12.83 -23.73
C TYR A 69 6.64 -11.64 -22.83
N ILE A 70 7.09 -11.72 -21.58
CA ILE A 70 6.98 -10.62 -20.63
C ILE A 70 8.24 -9.76 -20.75
N GLN A 71 8.05 -8.46 -20.95
CA GLN A 71 9.15 -7.51 -20.99
C GLN A 71 9.76 -7.35 -19.59
N THR A 72 10.95 -7.92 -19.39
CA THR A 72 11.71 -7.84 -18.13
C THR A 72 12.78 -6.77 -18.22
N GLN A 73 12.89 -5.96 -17.16
CA GLN A 73 13.95 -4.99 -16.95
C GLN A 73 15.06 -5.61 -16.09
N TYR A 74 16.32 -5.31 -16.42
CA TYR A 74 17.47 -5.94 -15.77
C TYR A 74 18.33 -4.89 -15.06
N TYR A 75 18.89 -5.26 -13.91
CA TYR A 75 19.99 -4.51 -13.31
C TYR A 75 21.31 -4.94 -13.94
N PRO A 76 22.22 -4.00 -14.26
CA PRO A 76 23.55 -4.37 -14.71
C PRO A 76 24.39 -4.96 -13.56
N GLU A 77 24.09 -4.60 -12.31
CA GLU A 77 24.80 -5.13 -11.14
C GLU A 77 24.21 -6.48 -10.68
N ILE A 78 25.11 -7.44 -10.44
CA ILE A 78 24.76 -8.77 -9.94
C ILE A 78 24.05 -8.73 -8.59
N PHE A 79 24.50 -7.87 -7.66
CA PHE A 79 23.91 -7.79 -6.31
C PHE A 79 22.44 -7.35 -6.35
N ASN A 80 22.12 -6.30 -7.11
CA ASN A 80 20.75 -5.82 -7.31
C ASN A 80 19.85 -6.89 -7.96
N THR A 81 20.39 -7.67 -8.90
CA THR A 81 19.68 -8.79 -9.54
C THR A 81 19.37 -9.90 -8.52
N ILE A 82 20.34 -10.26 -7.67
CA ILE A 82 20.17 -11.27 -6.61
C ILE A 82 19.17 -10.79 -5.54
N ASP A 83 19.19 -9.51 -5.18
CA ASP A 83 18.22 -8.90 -4.27
C ASP A 83 16.79 -8.98 -4.81
N GLU A 84 16.59 -8.57 -6.06
CA GLU A 84 15.28 -8.64 -6.73
C GLU A 84 14.77 -10.09 -6.81
N LEU A 85 15.63 -11.03 -7.22
CA LEU A 85 15.30 -12.45 -7.23
C LEU A 85 14.92 -12.93 -5.84
N HIS A 86 15.70 -12.60 -4.81
CA HIS A 86 15.44 -13.06 -3.44
C HIS A 86 14.06 -12.61 -2.94
N ASP A 87 13.72 -11.33 -3.16
CA ASP A 87 12.43 -10.80 -2.75
C ASP A 87 11.26 -11.45 -3.47
N ARG A 88 11.39 -11.64 -4.79
CA ARG A 88 10.36 -12.26 -5.62
C ARG A 88 10.18 -13.73 -5.26
N GLU A 89 11.29 -14.44 -5.05
CA GLU A 89 11.26 -15.85 -4.66
C GLU A 89 10.64 -16.02 -3.26
N LEU A 90 10.97 -15.14 -2.32
CA LEU A 90 10.40 -15.18 -0.97
C LEU A 90 8.88 -14.94 -0.99
N GLN A 91 8.40 -14.02 -1.81
CA GLN A 91 6.97 -13.75 -1.95
C GLN A 91 6.21 -14.97 -2.50
N LEU A 92 6.71 -15.59 -3.57
CA LEU A 92 6.12 -16.80 -4.14
C LEU A 92 6.14 -17.97 -3.16
N LEU A 93 7.19 -18.09 -2.32
CA LEU A 93 7.23 -19.10 -1.25
C LEU A 93 6.05 -18.94 -0.29
N GLN A 94 5.75 -17.71 0.14
CA GLN A 94 4.61 -17.47 1.04
C GLN A 94 3.27 -17.75 0.35
N GLU A 95 3.15 -17.45 -0.95
CA GLU A 95 1.98 -17.84 -1.73
C GLU A 95 1.83 -19.36 -1.77
N TYR A 96 2.85 -20.14 -2.12
CA TYR A 96 2.75 -21.60 -2.19
C TYR A 96 2.46 -22.25 -0.83
N LEU A 97 3.04 -21.72 0.25
CA LEU A 97 2.72 -22.15 1.61
C LEU A 97 1.24 -21.93 1.95
N SER A 98 0.64 -20.84 1.47
CA SER A 98 -0.80 -20.56 1.65
C SER A 98 -1.69 -21.55 0.91
N TYR A 99 -1.29 -22.03 -0.26
CA TYR A 99 -2.03 -23.05 -1.00
C TYR A 99 -2.14 -24.35 -0.21
N TYR A 100 -0.97 -24.80 0.25
CA TYR A 100 -0.87 -26.05 0.99
C TYR A 100 -1.62 -25.98 2.33
N SER A 101 -1.51 -24.86 3.04
CA SER A 101 -2.07 -24.70 4.38
C SER A 101 -3.54 -24.29 4.42
N TYR A 102 -4.07 -23.68 3.35
CA TYR A 102 -5.40 -23.11 3.36
C TYR A 102 -6.22 -23.43 2.11
N PHE A 103 -5.78 -22.96 0.94
CA PHE A 103 -6.62 -22.95 -0.27
C PHE A 103 -6.90 -24.36 -0.82
N LEU A 104 -5.92 -25.27 -0.80
CA LEU A 104 -6.00 -26.61 -1.43
C LEU A 104 -5.76 -27.77 -0.47
N THR A 105 -5.90 -27.55 0.84
CA THR A 105 -5.58 -28.50 1.93
C THR A 105 -6.06 -29.94 1.74
N SER A 106 -7.21 -30.15 1.09
CA SER A 106 -7.78 -31.50 0.88
C SER A 106 -7.36 -32.23 -0.41
N ASP A 107 -6.61 -31.60 -1.33
CA ASP A 107 -6.21 -32.23 -2.60
C ASP A 107 -4.84 -32.94 -2.50
N LYS A 108 -4.87 -34.27 -2.29
CA LYS A 108 -3.66 -35.08 -2.10
C LYS A 108 -2.72 -35.10 -3.30
N GLN A 109 -3.23 -35.08 -4.53
CA GLN A 109 -2.40 -35.16 -5.73
C GLN A 109 -1.71 -33.82 -5.95
N LEU A 110 -2.45 -32.72 -5.88
CA LEU A 110 -1.87 -31.38 -5.95
C LEU A 110 -0.89 -31.08 -4.82
N ASN A 111 -1.16 -31.56 -3.62
CA ASN A 111 -0.25 -31.39 -2.49
C ASN A 111 1.16 -31.90 -2.82
N SER A 112 1.30 -32.95 -3.64
CA SER A 112 2.63 -33.42 -4.08
C SER A 112 3.35 -32.42 -4.99
N TYR A 113 2.65 -31.76 -5.90
CA TYR A 113 3.22 -30.71 -6.76
C TYR A 113 3.55 -29.45 -5.96
N LEU A 114 2.66 -29.03 -5.05
CA LEU A 114 2.89 -27.89 -4.17
C LEU A 114 4.08 -28.11 -3.23
N ILE A 115 4.22 -29.30 -2.63
CA ILE A 115 5.39 -29.65 -1.82
C ILE A 115 6.68 -29.52 -2.65
N ARG A 116 6.67 -29.94 -3.92
CA ARG A 116 7.83 -29.78 -4.81
C ARG A 116 8.13 -28.31 -5.11
N LEU A 117 7.11 -27.50 -5.43
CA LEU A 117 7.27 -26.04 -5.60
C LEU A 117 7.85 -25.41 -4.35
N ILE A 118 7.25 -25.64 -3.17
CA ILE A 118 7.74 -25.12 -1.88
C ILE A 118 9.20 -25.52 -1.65
N ASN A 119 9.58 -26.77 -1.93
CA ASN A 119 10.95 -27.23 -1.76
C ASN A 119 11.92 -26.57 -2.72
N TYR A 120 11.54 -26.39 -4.00
CA TYR A 120 12.37 -25.69 -4.98
C TYR A 120 12.50 -24.21 -4.62
N GLN A 121 11.40 -23.56 -4.29
CA GLN A 121 11.35 -22.17 -3.86
C GLN A 121 12.23 -21.92 -2.63
N ASN A 122 12.10 -22.76 -1.60
CA ASN A 122 12.92 -22.66 -0.40
C ASN A 122 14.41 -22.89 -0.70
N LEU A 123 14.74 -23.82 -1.60
CA LEU A 123 16.12 -24.00 -2.07
C LEU A 123 16.63 -22.72 -2.75
N GLN A 124 15.86 -22.12 -3.65
CA GLN A 124 16.26 -20.90 -4.36
C GLN A 124 16.50 -19.72 -3.41
N VAL A 125 15.57 -19.47 -2.47
CA VAL A 125 15.74 -18.43 -1.43
C VAL A 125 17.04 -18.62 -0.66
N ASN A 126 17.31 -19.84 -0.17
CA ASN A 126 18.53 -20.13 0.59
C ASN A 126 19.81 -19.99 -0.25
N ARG A 127 19.79 -20.40 -1.53
CA ARG A 127 20.93 -20.23 -2.43
C ARG A 127 21.20 -18.77 -2.74
N LEU A 128 20.18 -17.93 -2.89
CA LEU A 128 20.38 -16.50 -3.10
C LEU A 128 21.05 -15.84 -1.89
N ILE A 129 20.69 -16.24 -0.65
CA ILE A 129 21.38 -15.80 0.57
C ILE A 129 22.85 -16.23 0.55
N GLU A 130 23.13 -17.51 0.27
CA GLU A 130 24.50 -18.03 0.16
C GLU A 130 25.33 -17.31 -0.92
N MET A 131 24.71 -16.95 -2.05
CA MET A 131 25.35 -16.19 -3.11
C MET A 131 25.72 -14.79 -2.64
N LYS A 132 24.83 -14.07 -1.94
CA LYS A 132 25.15 -12.76 -1.36
C LYS A 132 26.33 -12.85 -0.40
N ASP A 133 26.32 -13.84 0.50
CA ASP A 133 27.41 -14.06 1.45
C ASP A 133 28.74 -14.40 0.76
N THR A 134 28.68 -15.19 -0.31
CA THR A 134 29.86 -15.55 -1.11
C THR A 134 30.44 -14.34 -1.81
N ILE A 135 29.61 -13.54 -2.48
CA ILE A 135 30.04 -12.30 -3.14
C ILE A 135 30.66 -11.34 -2.11
N PHE A 136 30.00 -11.15 -0.96
CA PHE A 136 30.51 -10.29 0.11
C PHE A 136 31.92 -10.69 0.57
N LYS A 137 32.19 -12.01 0.70
CA LYS A 137 33.52 -12.54 1.04
C LYS A 137 34.54 -12.38 -0.09
N LEU A 138 34.14 -12.59 -1.35
CA LEU A 138 35.03 -12.47 -2.51
C LEU A 138 35.46 -11.03 -2.77
N GLU A 139 34.64 -10.05 -2.39
CA GLU A 139 34.93 -8.63 -2.55
C GLU A 139 35.60 -7.98 -1.32
N ASP A 140 36.26 -8.81 -0.50
CA ASP A 140 37.05 -8.44 0.69
C ASP A 140 36.27 -7.58 1.70
N GLY A 141 34.94 -7.77 1.77
CA GLY A 141 34.01 -7.05 2.65
C GLY A 141 33.95 -5.52 2.46
N ASN A 142 34.81 -4.95 1.60
CA ASN A 142 35.10 -3.52 1.50
C ASN A 142 34.58 -2.85 0.23
N LYS A 143 34.05 -3.63 -0.72
CA LYS A 143 33.45 -3.08 -1.95
C LYS A 143 31.95 -2.81 -1.83
N TYR A 144 31.28 -3.50 -0.91
CA TYR A 144 29.88 -3.22 -0.52
C TYR A 144 29.76 -2.55 0.85
N SER A 145 30.88 -2.23 1.53
CA SER A 145 30.86 -1.29 2.65
C SER A 145 30.63 0.12 2.08
N SER A 146 29.37 0.41 1.74
CA SER A 146 28.87 1.71 1.31
C SER A 146 29.91 2.43 0.46
N GLU A 147 29.93 2.23 -0.87
CA GLU A 147 30.46 3.28 -1.72
C GLU A 147 29.84 4.55 -1.18
N LEU A 148 30.68 5.39 -0.54
CA LEU A 148 30.25 6.61 0.09
C LEU A 148 29.51 7.31 -1.04
N ILE A 149 28.18 7.33 -0.95
CA ILE A 149 27.36 8.14 -1.81
C ILE A 149 27.91 9.52 -1.54
N LYS A 150 28.75 9.98 -2.46
CA LYS A 150 29.37 11.29 -2.40
C LYS A 150 28.18 12.22 -2.50
N TYR A 151 27.76 12.74 -1.34
CA TYR A 151 26.43 13.28 -1.07
C TYR A 151 25.89 14.08 -2.26
N THR A 152 25.18 13.39 -3.15
CA THR A 152 24.17 14.03 -3.96
C THR A 152 22.94 14.08 -3.07
N SER A 153 22.30 15.23 -3.07
CA SER A 153 21.14 15.55 -2.26
C SER A 153 20.02 14.50 -2.31
N TYR A 154 19.82 13.90 -3.47
CA TYR A 154 18.82 12.88 -3.77
C TYR A 154 19.32 12.10 -5.00
N LEU A 155 18.78 10.88 -5.19
CA LEU A 155 18.96 10.09 -6.40
C LEU A 155 17.70 10.21 -7.24
N LEU A 156 17.85 10.56 -8.52
CA LEU A 156 16.78 10.60 -9.51
C LEU A 156 17.24 9.81 -10.73
N GLU A 157 16.30 9.11 -11.37
CA GLU A 157 16.60 8.35 -12.58
C GLU A 157 17.29 9.23 -13.64
N LYS A 158 18.30 8.67 -14.31
CA LYS A 158 19.10 9.39 -15.30
C LYS A 158 18.22 9.91 -16.44
N GLY A 159 18.43 11.16 -16.83
CA GLY A 159 17.66 11.82 -17.89
C GLY A 159 16.43 12.56 -17.37
N TYR A 160 16.31 12.75 -16.06
CA TYR A 160 15.32 13.61 -15.43
C TYR A 160 16.00 14.62 -14.52
N TYR A 161 15.30 15.72 -14.25
CA TYR A 161 15.68 16.72 -13.26
C TYR A 161 14.48 17.11 -12.40
N LEU A 162 14.78 17.61 -11.20
CA LEU A 162 13.81 17.98 -10.19
C LEU A 162 13.77 19.50 -10.01
N GLU A 163 12.58 20.08 -10.06
CA GLU A 163 12.31 21.49 -9.82
C GLU A 163 11.41 21.66 -8.61
N LYS A 164 11.71 22.65 -7.77
CA LYS A 164 10.81 23.07 -6.70
C LYS A 164 9.76 24.01 -7.29
N VAL A 165 8.48 23.67 -7.13
CA VAL A 165 7.35 24.50 -7.59
C VAL A 165 6.96 25.51 -6.52
N VAL A 166 6.78 25.03 -5.28
CA VAL A 166 6.45 25.86 -4.11
C VAL A 166 6.86 25.11 -2.84
N ASP A 167 7.28 25.84 -1.81
CA ASP A 167 7.56 25.32 -0.46
C ASP A 167 6.75 26.07 0.61
N ASP A 168 7.10 25.87 1.89
CA ASP A 168 6.38 26.44 3.03
C ASP A 168 4.90 26.02 3.02
N LEU A 169 4.65 24.76 2.65
CA LEU A 169 3.35 24.11 2.76
C LEU A 169 3.26 23.38 4.11
N THR A 170 2.07 23.40 4.70
CA THR A 170 1.77 22.74 5.96
C THR A 170 1.07 21.42 5.70
N PHE A 171 1.81 20.32 5.81
CA PHE A 171 1.29 18.96 5.67
C PHE A 171 0.48 18.76 4.38
N PRO A 172 1.04 19.07 3.19
CA PRO A 172 0.33 18.90 1.94
C PRO A 172 0.12 17.41 1.65
N THR A 173 -1.06 17.04 1.14
CA THR A 173 -1.45 15.64 0.92
C THR A 173 -1.82 15.32 -0.52
N ASP A 174 -2.17 16.32 -1.33
CA ASP A 174 -2.58 16.12 -2.73
C ASP A 174 -2.35 17.37 -3.59
N VAL A 175 -2.34 17.13 -4.91
CA VAL A 175 -2.33 18.14 -5.96
C VAL A 175 -3.41 17.82 -6.98
N SER A 176 -4.05 18.85 -7.53
CA SER A 176 -5.01 18.75 -8.64
C SER A 176 -4.73 19.82 -9.68
N PHE A 177 -5.22 19.58 -10.89
CA PHE A 177 -5.08 20.49 -12.01
C PHE A 177 -6.43 20.78 -12.61
N ASP A 178 -6.68 22.04 -12.97
CA ASP A 178 -7.82 22.34 -13.83
C ASP A 178 -7.52 22.05 -15.31
N ASN A 179 -8.53 22.26 -16.15
CA ASN A 179 -8.43 22.02 -17.60
C ASN A 179 -7.39 22.92 -18.29
N MET A 180 -6.95 24.01 -17.65
CA MET A 180 -5.93 24.92 -18.15
C MET A 180 -4.54 24.59 -17.60
N GLY A 181 -4.43 23.59 -16.71
CA GLY A 181 -3.18 23.22 -16.05
C GLY A 181 -2.81 24.11 -14.86
N ASN A 182 -3.74 24.93 -14.33
CA ASN A 182 -3.47 25.65 -13.09
C ASN A 182 -3.36 24.65 -11.93
N ILE A 183 -2.48 24.94 -10.98
CA ILE A 183 -2.07 24.01 -9.93
C ILE A 183 -2.82 24.34 -8.65
N TYR A 184 -3.41 23.32 -8.04
CA TYR A 184 -4.06 23.41 -6.73
C TYR A 184 -3.47 22.37 -5.79
N VAL A 185 -3.08 22.79 -4.59
CA VAL A 185 -2.53 21.92 -3.54
C VAL A 185 -3.45 21.97 -2.34
N VAL A 186 -3.63 20.84 -1.68
CA VAL A 186 -4.38 20.77 -0.42
C VAL A 186 -3.43 20.58 0.76
N GLU A 187 -3.64 21.36 1.81
CA GLU A 187 -3.01 21.19 3.11
C GLU A 187 -3.98 20.47 4.04
N ALA A 188 -3.50 19.41 4.70
CA ALA A 188 -4.38 18.47 5.40
C ALA A 188 -5.08 19.09 6.62
N GLY A 189 -4.48 20.09 7.26
CA GLY A 189 -4.93 20.57 8.57
C GLY A 189 -4.64 19.57 9.70
N PHE A 190 -3.94 18.46 9.45
CA PHE A 190 -3.63 17.47 10.48
C PHE A 190 -2.37 16.66 10.12
N ALA A 191 -1.57 16.35 11.14
CA ALA A 191 -0.50 15.36 11.11
C ALA A 191 -0.50 14.56 12.42
N TYR A 192 -0.10 13.29 12.39
CA TYR A 192 0.06 12.52 13.62
C TYR A 192 1.07 13.20 14.55
N GLY A 193 0.69 13.38 15.83
CA GLY A 193 1.47 14.16 16.80
C GLY A 193 1.03 15.62 16.95
N THR A 194 0.04 16.09 16.17
CA THR A 194 -0.50 17.46 16.27
C THR A 194 -1.96 17.48 16.69
N GLU A 195 -2.39 18.62 17.25
CA GLU A 195 -3.82 18.91 17.35
C GLU A 195 -4.39 19.25 15.97
N PRO A 196 -5.59 18.75 15.63
CA PRO A 196 -6.27 19.09 14.37
C PRO A 196 -6.44 20.61 14.19
N ARG A 197 -6.26 21.04 12.94
CA ARG A 197 -6.45 22.40 12.44
C ARG A 197 -7.31 22.36 11.19
N GLU A 198 -7.66 23.53 10.69
CA GLU A 198 -8.39 23.67 9.45
C GLU A 198 -7.50 23.29 8.25
N GLY A 199 -7.98 22.37 7.42
CA GLY A 199 -7.42 22.15 6.09
C GLY A 199 -7.76 23.29 5.14
N GLN A 200 -7.05 23.36 4.02
CA GLN A 200 -7.27 24.39 3.00
C GLN A 200 -6.85 23.95 1.60
N ILE A 201 -7.49 24.53 0.58
CA ILE A 201 -7.11 24.42 -0.83
C ILE A 201 -6.42 25.72 -1.24
N LEU A 202 -5.22 25.57 -1.78
CA LEU A 202 -4.38 26.67 -2.26
C LEU A 202 -4.20 26.55 -3.78
N GLN A 203 -4.43 27.64 -4.50
CA GLN A 203 -3.93 27.80 -5.85
C GLN A 203 -2.46 28.24 -5.79
N ILE A 204 -1.61 27.59 -6.59
CA ILE A 204 -0.20 27.95 -6.73
C ILE A 204 -0.04 28.78 -8.00
N ASN A 205 0.23 30.07 -7.83
CA ASN A 205 0.42 30.99 -8.94
C ASN A 205 1.78 30.78 -9.60
N ARG A 206 1.93 31.28 -10.83
CA ARG A 206 3.18 31.13 -11.61
C ARG A 206 4.41 31.78 -10.95
N ASP A 207 4.19 32.76 -10.09
CA ASP A 207 5.23 33.44 -9.31
C ASP A 207 5.52 32.76 -7.96
N GLY A 208 4.88 31.62 -7.67
CA GLY A 208 4.99 30.87 -6.43
C GLY A 208 4.09 31.39 -5.29
N GLN A 209 3.31 32.47 -5.51
CA GLN A 209 2.36 32.93 -4.50
C GLN A 209 1.23 31.92 -4.30
N LYS A 210 0.81 31.77 -3.03
CA LYS A 210 -0.26 30.86 -2.61
C LYS A 210 -1.55 31.66 -2.41
N THR A 211 -2.58 31.39 -3.20
CA THR A 211 -3.91 32.00 -3.03
C THR A 211 -4.87 30.98 -2.45
N ARG A 212 -5.47 31.28 -1.28
CA ARG A 212 -6.48 30.38 -0.69
C ARG A 212 -7.76 30.42 -1.51
N ILE A 213 -8.18 29.26 -2.02
CA ILE A 213 -9.47 29.07 -2.70
C ILE A 213 -10.56 28.73 -1.68
N ALA A 214 -10.27 27.81 -0.76
CA ALA A 214 -11.19 27.39 0.30
C ALA A 214 -10.43 26.98 1.56
N GLY A 215 -11.09 27.06 2.71
CA GLY A 215 -10.53 26.62 4.00
C GLY A 215 -11.61 26.27 5.00
N GLY A 216 -11.21 25.97 6.23
CA GLY A 216 -12.13 25.55 7.29
C GLY A 216 -12.57 24.10 7.18
N PHE A 217 -11.81 23.27 6.45
CA PHE A 217 -12.05 21.83 6.34
C PHE A 217 -11.63 21.12 7.62
N ASP A 218 -12.37 20.11 8.04
CA ASP A 218 -12.04 19.36 9.24
C ASP A 218 -10.98 18.29 8.89
N GLY A 219 -9.73 18.57 9.27
CA GLY A 219 -8.59 17.73 8.91
C GLY A 219 -8.64 16.29 9.47
N PRO A 220 -7.92 15.34 8.84
CA PRO A 220 -7.09 15.55 7.66
C PRO A 220 -7.92 15.65 6.37
N VAL A 221 -7.61 16.64 5.54
CA VAL A 221 -7.99 16.62 4.13
C VAL A 221 -6.98 15.78 3.40
N THR A 222 -7.41 14.66 2.85
CA THR A 222 -6.51 13.67 2.24
C THR A 222 -6.46 13.81 0.74
N SER A 223 -7.49 14.33 0.07
CA SER A 223 -7.52 14.39 -1.39
C SER A 223 -8.36 15.54 -1.95
N ILE A 224 -7.94 16.04 -3.12
CA ILE A 224 -8.70 16.98 -3.96
C ILE A 224 -8.73 16.54 -5.43
N TYR A 225 -9.91 16.55 -6.03
CA TYR A 225 -10.11 16.19 -7.43
C TYR A 225 -10.89 17.27 -8.17
N TRP A 226 -10.28 17.85 -9.21
CA TRP A 226 -10.94 18.81 -10.09
C TRP A 226 -11.84 18.13 -11.12
N TYR A 227 -13.09 18.56 -11.21
CA TYR A 227 -13.99 18.14 -12.28
C TYR A 227 -15.12 19.18 -12.50
N ARG A 228 -15.31 19.60 -13.76
CA ARG A 228 -16.34 20.57 -14.19
C ARG A 228 -16.41 21.81 -13.29
N ASP A 229 -15.30 22.52 -13.13
CA ASP A 229 -15.18 23.80 -12.39
C ASP A 229 -15.41 23.70 -10.87
N HIS A 230 -15.32 22.50 -10.32
CA HIS A 230 -15.43 22.25 -8.89
C HIS A 230 -14.33 21.31 -8.41
N PHE A 231 -14.01 21.39 -7.12
CA PHE A 231 -13.25 20.36 -6.42
C PHE A 231 -14.19 19.41 -5.69
N TYR A 232 -13.87 18.12 -5.75
CA TYR A 232 -14.34 17.12 -4.80
C TYR A 232 -13.24 16.87 -3.78
N VAL A 233 -13.60 16.86 -2.51
CA VAL A 233 -12.65 16.89 -1.39
C VAL A 233 -12.97 15.75 -0.44
N ALA A 234 -11.95 14.98 -0.05
CA ALA A 234 -12.06 13.94 0.95
C ALA A 234 -11.53 14.43 2.31
N GLU A 235 -12.39 14.38 3.32
CA GLU A 235 -12.11 14.86 4.68
C GLU A 235 -12.22 13.72 5.69
N GLY A 236 -11.25 13.60 6.59
CA GLY A 236 -11.27 12.63 7.70
C GLY A 236 -12.00 13.13 8.95
N ALA A 237 -12.05 14.45 9.16
CA ALA A 237 -12.67 15.17 10.29
C ALA A 237 -12.44 14.56 11.68
N ARG A 238 -11.17 14.42 12.10
CA ARG A 238 -10.79 13.74 13.35
C ARG A 238 -11.40 14.37 14.63
N GLY A 239 -11.93 15.60 14.56
CA GLY A 239 -12.64 16.27 15.67
C GLY A 239 -14.16 16.08 15.69
N GLY A 240 -14.73 15.32 14.74
CA GLY A 240 -16.17 15.14 14.59
C GLY A 240 -16.85 14.29 15.67
N ASN A 241 -18.18 14.26 15.66
CA ASN A 241 -18.96 13.42 16.58
C ASN A 241 -18.94 11.94 16.11
N PRO A 242 -18.26 11.04 16.84
CA PRO A 242 -18.02 9.66 16.39
C PRO A 242 -19.31 8.83 16.27
N GLY A 243 -20.39 9.24 16.94
CA GLY A 243 -21.69 8.56 16.87
C GLY A 243 -22.35 8.66 15.49
N ILE A 244 -22.00 9.67 14.69
CA ILE A 244 -22.49 9.87 13.32
C ILE A 244 -21.41 9.47 12.28
N GLY A 245 -20.13 9.52 12.66
CA GLY A 245 -18.97 9.31 11.80
C GLY A 245 -18.21 10.61 11.59
N CYS A 246 -16.92 10.51 11.27
CA CYS A 246 -16.05 11.69 11.14
C CYS A 246 -15.98 12.16 9.69
N GLY A 247 -15.65 11.29 8.74
CA GLY A 247 -15.29 11.71 7.39
C GLY A 247 -16.47 12.20 6.54
N GLN A 248 -16.12 12.98 5.52
CA GLN A 248 -17.06 13.60 4.59
C GLN A 248 -16.49 13.68 3.17
N ILE A 249 -17.37 13.73 2.18
CA ILE A 249 -17.05 14.17 0.81
C ILE A 249 -17.73 15.50 0.57
N THR A 250 -16.93 16.50 0.20
CA THR A 250 -17.39 17.89 0.03
C THR A 250 -17.12 18.37 -1.39
N LYS A 251 -18.10 19.03 -1.99
CA LYS A 251 -17.96 19.77 -3.25
C LYS A 251 -17.63 21.23 -2.98
N VAL A 252 -16.69 21.78 -3.72
CA VAL A 252 -16.19 23.15 -3.52
C VAL A 252 -16.15 23.88 -4.86
N SER A 253 -16.76 25.06 -4.94
CA SER A 253 -16.64 25.94 -6.11
C SER A 253 -15.44 26.88 -5.98
N MET A 254 -15.04 27.50 -7.10
CA MET A 254 -13.88 28.40 -7.16
C MET A 254 -13.98 29.66 -6.29
N ASP A 255 -15.19 30.06 -5.90
CA ASP A 255 -15.42 31.15 -4.94
C ASP A 255 -15.28 30.70 -3.47
N GLY A 256 -14.92 29.43 -3.24
CA GLY A 256 -14.71 28.85 -1.92
C GLY A 256 -15.98 28.31 -1.25
N LYS A 257 -17.15 28.38 -1.90
CA LYS A 257 -18.38 27.82 -1.32
C LYS A 257 -18.31 26.30 -1.26
N ARG A 258 -18.67 25.75 -0.09
CA ARG A 258 -18.62 24.31 0.23
C ARG A 258 -20.02 23.72 0.35
N THR A 259 -20.21 22.52 -0.19
CA THR A 259 -21.45 21.72 -0.08
C THR A 259 -21.07 20.30 0.29
N VAL A 260 -21.44 19.85 1.48
CA VAL A 260 -21.25 18.46 1.91
C VAL A 260 -22.17 17.57 1.08
N LEU A 261 -21.60 16.59 0.39
CA LEU A 261 -22.33 15.61 -0.43
C LEU A 261 -22.62 14.34 0.37
N ILE A 262 -21.63 13.86 1.11
CA ILE A 262 -21.69 12.64 1.91
C ILE A 262 -21.09 12.93 3.27
N SER A 263 -21.73 12.48 4.34
CA SER A 263 -21.29 12.67 5.72
C SER A 263 -21.39 11.39 6.53
N GLY A 264 -20.66 11.32 7.64
CA GLY A 264 -20.73 10.20 8.57
C GLY A 264 -19.85 9.01 8.17
N LEU A 265 -18.86 9.23 7.30
CA LEU A 265 -17.89 8.21 6.95
C LEU A 265 -17.09 7.79 8.18
N LYS A 266 -16.79 6.50 8.30
CA LYS A 266 -16.15 5.90 9.48
C LYS A 266 -14.64 6.16 9.54
N SER A 267 -14.22 7.43 9.56
CA SER A 267 -12.81 7.83 9.47
C SER A 267 -12.19 8.33 10.78
N CYS A 268 -12.73 7.96 11.93
CA CYS A 268 -12.28 8.47 13.23
C CYS A 268 -11.07 7.71 13.83
N GLY A 269 -10.63 6.61 13.20
CA GLY A 269 -9.62 5.71 13.75
C GLY A 269 -8.23 5.92 13.16
N ASP A 270 -7.50 4.82 12.96
CA ASP A 270 -6.13 4.82 12.42
C ASP A 270 -6.04 5.24 10.94
N HIS A 271 -7.09 4.99 10.15
CA HIS A 271 -7.06 5.23 8.72
C HIS A 271 -8.27 6.07 8.28
N PHE A 272 -7.99 7.12 7.50
CA PHE A 272 -8.97 8.15 7.13
C PHE A 272 -9.71 7.81 5.84
N THR A 273 -10.61 8.70 5.42
CA THR A 273 -11.09 8.72 4.02
C THR A 273 -9.89 9.02 3.13
N GLY A 274 -9.65 8.24 2.09
CA GLY A 274 -8.48 8.36 1.22
C GLY A 274 -8.77 9.19 -0.04
N GLU A 275 -8.25 8.75 -1.18
CA GLU A 275 -8.41 9.44 -2.47
C GLU A 275 -9.87 9.47 -2.94
N VAL A 276 -10.30 10.63 -3.48
CA VAL A 276 -11.58 10.81 -4.17
C VAL A 276 -11.31 11.12 -5.64
N ILE A 277 -12.02 10.47 -6.55
CA ILE A 277 -11.91 10.68 -8.00
C ILE A 277 -13.28 10.68 -8.66
N VAL A 278 -13.35 11.24 -9.87
CA VAL A 278 -14.49 11.04 -10.78
C VAL A 278 -14.11 9.99 -11.82
N GLY A 279 -14.94 8.95 -11.96
CA GLY A 279 -14.76 7.89 -12.94
C GLY A 279 -15.18 8.30 -14.36
N PRO A 280 -14.85 7.48 -15.38
CA PRO A 280 -15.24 7.73 -16.77
C PRO A 280 -16.76 7.67 -16.99
N ASP A 281 -17.51 7.10 -16.05
CA ASP A 281 -18.97 7.04 -16.01
C ASP A 281 -19.61 8.24 -15.29
N GLU A 282 -18.82 9.27 -14.99
CA GLU A 282 -19.23 10.49 -14.29
C GLU A 282 -19.74 10.24 -12.86
N LYS A 283 -19.22 9.21 -12.19
CA LYS A 283 -19.52 8.94 -10.77
C LYS A 283 -18.36 9.26 -9.86
N LEU A 284 -18.66 9.53 -8.59
CA LEU A 284 -17.64 9.67 -7.55
C LEU A 284 -17.21 8.29 -7.08
N TYR A 285 -15.91 8.11 -6.93
CA TYR A 285 -15.30 6.96 -6.29
C TYR A 285 -14.35 7.45 -5.20
N PHE A 286 -14.40 6.82 -4.03
CA PHE A 286 -13.52 7.19 -2.93
C PHE A 286 -13.32 6.04 -1.96
N THR A 287 -12.27 6.13 -1.16
CA THR A 287 -11.88 5.07 -0.23
C THR A 287 -12.09 5.47 1.22
N VAL A 288 -12.34 4.49 2.09
CA VAL A 288 -12.35 4.67 3.55
C VAL A 288 -11.56 3.52 4.19
N GLY A 289 -10.49 3.87 4.90
CA GLY A 289 -9.66 2.90 5.63
C GLY A 289 -10.32 2.36 6.90
N THR A 290 -9.65 1.43 7.56
CA THR A 290 -10.09 0.81 8.81
C THR A 290 -9.85 1.68 10.03
N ALA A 291 -10.67 1.48 11.07
CA ALA A 291 -10.47 2.09 12.37
C ALA A 291 -9.22 1.56 13.06
N THR A 292 -8.88 0.29 12.84
CA THR A 292 -7.81 -0.43 13.53
C THR A 292 -6.82 -1.09 12.58
N ASN A 293 -5.69 -1.55 13.11
CA ASN A 293 -4.69 -2.31 12.37
C ASN A 293 -5.23 -3.67 11.84
N SER A 294 -6.02 -4.38 12.65
CA SER A 294 -6.35 -5.80 12.41
C SER A 294 -7.71 -6.25 13.01
N ALA A 295 -8.70 -5.34 12.99
CA ALA A 295 -10.10 -5.48 13.43
C ALA A 295 -10.33 -5.56 14.95
N VAL A 296 -9.32 -5.24 15.75
CA VAL A 296 -9.40 -5.26 17.22
C VAL A 296 -8.95 -3.91 17.75
N VAL A 297 -9.82 -3.24 18.51
CA VAL A 297 -9.44 -2.00 19.19
C VAL A 297 -8.49 -2.35 20.32
N GLY A 298 -7.28 -1.80 20.29
CA GLY A 298 -6.19 -2.14 21.19
C GLY A 298 -5.45 -0.94 21.78
N LEU A 299 -4.33 -1.22 22.45
CA LEU A 299 -3.50 -0.18 23.08
C LEU A 299 -2.80 0.74 22.06
N ASP A 300 -2.60 0.25 20.83
CA ASP A 300 -2.11 1.04 19.71
C ASP A 300 -3.09 2.13 19.27
N ASN A 301 -4.37 2.01 19.64
CA ASN A 301 -5.42 2.97 19.30
C ASN A 301 -5.63 4.09 20.33
N ILE A 302 -4.85 4.12 21.43
CA ILE A 302 -4.95 5.17 22.47
C ILE A 302 -5.08 6.61 21.92
N PRO A 303 -4.36 7.01 20.85
CA PRO A 303 -4.45 8.37 20.31
C PRO A 303 -5.85 8.82 19.86
N TRP A 304 -6.75 7.91 19.53
CA TRP A 304 -8.16 8.25 19.23
C TRP A 304 -9.14 7.60 20.21
N LEU A 305 -8.79 6.47 20.83
CA LEU A 305 -9.66 5.71 21.74
C LEU A 305 -10.16 6.57 22.91
N LYS A 306 -9.30 7.41 23.50
CA LYS A 306 -9.71 8.29 24.62
C LYS A 306 -10.78 9.32 24.21
N LYS A 307 -10.73 9.78 22.95
CA LYS A 307 -11.71 10.74 22.40
C LYS A 307 -12.98 10.02 21.92
N HIS A 308 -12.85 8.76 21.49
CA HIS A 308 -13.92 7.98 20.86
C HIS A 308 -13.97 6.53 21.40
N PRO A 309 -14.34 6.32 22.68
CA PRO A 309 -14.22 5.03 23.36
C PRO A 309 -15.09 3.91 22.77
N TYR A 310 -16.16 4.28 22.06
CA TYR A 310 -17.08 3.33 21.42
C TYR A 310 -16.81 3.10 19.93
N PHE A 311 -15.85 3.82 19.34
CA PHE A 311 -15.56 3.70 17.91
C PHE A 311 -14.80 2.39 17.62
N HIS A 312 -15.17 1.73 16.54
CA HIS A 312 -14.63 0.45 16.10
C HIS A 312 -14.96 0.24 14.61
N ASP A 313 -14.29 -0.73 13.99
CA ASP A 313 -14.54 -1.10 12.60
C ASP A 313 -16.00 -1.53 12.39
N THR A 314 -16.59 -1.06 11.29
CA THR A 314 -17.92 -1.50 10.82
C THR A 314 -17.77 -2.24 9.49
N PRO A 315 -18.23 -3.50 9.36
CA PRO A 315 -18.06 -4.26 8.13
C PRO A 315 -19.10 -3.91 7.07
N ALA A 316 -18.75 -4.08 5.79
CA ALA A 316 -19.64 -3.83 4.65
C ALA A 316 -20.75 -4.88 4.48
N ARG A 317 -20.60 -6.04 5.12
CA ARG A 317 -21.48 -7.20 5.00
C ARG A 317 -21.65 -7.89 6.34
N ASP A 318 -22.68 -8.71 6.46
CA ASP A 318 -22.87 -9.53 7.67
C ASP A 318 -21.70 -10.51 7.81
N LEU A 319 -21.04 -10.48 8.97
CA LEU A 319 -19.90 -11.33 9.29
C LEU A 319 -20.23 -12.19 10.51
N THR A 320 -19.93 -13.49 10.43
CA THR A 320 -20.02 -14.40 11.58
C THR A 320 -18.66 -14.56 12.21
N LEU A 321 -18.53 -14.21 13.49
CA LEU A 321 -17.28 -14.27 14.24
C LEU A 321 -17.05 -15.65 14.87
N ARG A 322 -15.78 -15.95 15.15
CA ARG A 322 -15.35 -17.10 15.97
C ARG A 322 -15.34 -16.82 17.47
N GLY A 323 -15.52 -15.56 17.89
CA GLY A 323 -15.49 -15.16 19.29
C GLY A 323 -14.09 -15.08 19.90
N ASN A 324 -13.05 -14.95 19.08
CA ASN A 324 -11.68 -14.74 19.55
C ASN A 324 -11.59 -13.35 20.23
N ASN A 325 -11.20 -13.34 21.50
CA ASN A 325 -11.10 -12.13 22.31
C ASN A 325 -9.67 -11.88 22.76
N PHE A 326 -9.34 -10.60 22.93
CA PHE A 326 -7.99 -10.14 23.21
C PHE A 326 -7.96 -9.37 24.52
N ILE A 327 -6.97 -9.68 25.35
CA ILE A 327 -6.84 -9.12 26.70
C ILE A 327 -5.79 -8.01 26.68
N SER A 328 -6.10 -6.87 27.28
CA SER A 328 -5.17 -5.76 27.47
C SER A 328 -5.40 -5.07 28.81
N THR A 329 -4.47 -4.22 29.23
CA THR A 329 -4.78 -3.21 30.25
C THR A 329 -5.87 -2.26 29.74
N ASN A 330 -6.64 -1.67 30.64
CA ASN A 330 -7.66 -0.69 30.30
C ASN A 330 -7.09 0.74 30.40
N PRO A 331 -6.85 1.45 29.28
CA PRO A 331 -6.31 2.81 29.29
C PRO A 331 -7.37 3.89 29.56
N LEU A 332 -8.64 3.50 29.77
CA LEU A 332 -9.78 4.41 30.01
C LEU A 332 -10.12 4.59 31.50
N THR A 333 -9.49 3.82 32.38
CA THR A 333 -9.73 3.84 33.82
C THR A 333 -8.45 4.14 34.58
N ASP A 334 -8.58 4.72 35.77
CA ASP A 334 -7.47 4.87 36.70
C ASP A 334 -7.22 3.54 37.43
N GLY A 335 -5.95 3.12 37.54
CA GLY A 335 -5.54 1.91 38.27
C GLY A 335 -5.28 0.68 37.41
N VAL A 336 -5.14 -0.49 38.05
CA VAL A 336 -4.91 -1.77 37.37
C VAL A 336 -6.25 -2.40 37.01
N ASP A 337 -6.68 -2.18 35.77
CA ASP A 337 -7.89 -2.77 35.18
C ASP A 337 -7.54 -3.45 33.85
N ILE A 338 -8.31 -4.49 33.51
CA ILE A 338 -8.11 -5.34 32.33
C ILE A 338 -9.36 -5.28 31.46
N ALA A 339 -9.15 -5.02 30.17
CA ALA A 339 -10.19 -5.04 29.15
C ALA A 339 -10.11 -6.34 28.33
N VAL A 340 -11.28 -6.83 27.91
CA VAL A 340 -11.41 -7.94 26.96
C VAL A 340 -12.14 -7.42 25.73
N THR A 341 -11.45 -7.36 24.60
CA THR A 341 -11.98 -6.80 23.35
C THR A 341 -12.12 -7.87 22.29
N GLY A 342 -13.29 -7.96 21.66
CA GLY A 342 -13.56 -8.81 20.51
C GLY A 342 -13.32 -8.12 19.18
N ALA A 343 -13.25 -8.91 18.10
CA ALA A 343 -13.15 -8.37 16.75
C ALA A 343 -14.41 -7.59 16.35
N TYR A 344 -14.25 -6.44 15.68
CA TYR A 344 -15.35 -5.54 15.31
C TYR A 344 -16.22 -5.09 16.50
N LYS A 345 -15.65 -5.01 17.70
CA LYS A 345 -16.35 -4.53 18.90
C LYS A 345 -15.69 -3.24 19.42
N PRO A 346 -16.45 -2.38 20.12
CA PRO A 346 -15.86 -1.35 20.97
C PRO A 346 -14.81 -1.91 21.93
N PHE A 347 -13.87 -1.07 22.34
CA PHE A 347 -12.86 -1.46 23.33
C PHE A 347 -13.53 -1.97 24.62
N GLY A 348 -13.02 -3.07 25.18
CA GLY A 348 -13.54 -3.70 26.39
C GLY A 348 -14.85 -4.47 26.22
N VAL A 349 -15.34 -4.62 24.98
CA VAL A 349 -16.53 -5.44 24.68
C VAL A 349 -16.10 -6.74 24.01
N PRO A 350 -16.36 -7.92 24.60
CA PRO A 350 -16.04 -9.19 23.98
C PRO A 350 -16.99 -9.51 22.81
N SER A 351 -16.54 -10.42 21.96
CA SER A 351 -17.33 -11.10 20.93
C SER A 351 -17.56 -12.57 21.31
N TYR A 352 -18.54 -13.22 20.70
CA TYR A 352 -18.89 -14.62 20.97
C TYR A 352 -18.85 -15.49 19.71
N ASP A 353 -18.61 -16.80 19.88
CA ASP A 353 -18.62 -17.74 18.74
C ASP A 353 -20.02 -17.76 18.08
N GLY A 354 -20.04 -17.56 16.77
CA GLY A 354 -21.28 -17.48 16.00
C GLY A 354 -21.99 -16.12 16.06
N GLU A 355 -21.45 -15.13 16.77
CA GLU A 355 -22.01 -13.78 16.77
C GLU A 355 -21.99 -13.20 15.35
N ILE A 356 -23.12 -12.60 14.94
CA ILE A 356 -23.25 -11.92 13.66
C ILE A 356 -23.07 -10.43 13.87
N ILE A 357 -22.02 -9.86 13.28
CA ILE A 357 -21.85 -8.41 13.15
C ILE A 357 -22.57 -7.98 11.89
N LYS A 358 -23.53 -7.06 12.04
CA LYS A 358 -24.33 -6.57 10.92
C LYS A 358 -23.50 -5.66 10.01
N GLY A 359 -23.64 -5.89 8.71
CA GLY A 359 -23.08 -5.01 7.69
C GLY A 359 -23.78 -3.65 7.66
N SER A 360 -23.06 -2.62 7.21
CA SER A 360 -23.58 -1.26 7.05
C SER A 360 -23.15 -0.67 5.71
N ILE A 361 -23.94 0.27 5.17
CA ILE A 361 -23.47 1.09 4.05
C ILE A 361 -22.34 2.03 4.49
N LEU A 362 -22.38 2.55 5.72
CA LEU A 362 -21.28 3.33 6.29
C LEU A 362 -20.32 2.38 7.02
N SER A 363 -19.31 1.94 6.28
CA SER A 363 -18.33 0.92 6.65
C SER A 363 -16.88 1.36 6.47
N ASN A 364 -15.99 0.54 7.01
CA ASN A 364 -14.54 0.66 6.98
C ASN A 364 -13.91 -0.32 5.99
N GLY A 365 -12.71 0.00 5.48
CA GLY A 365 -11.94 -0.90 4.62
C GLY A 365 -12.62 -1.13 3.27
N VAL A 366 -13.14 -0.05 2.67
CA VAL A 366 -14.05 -0.10 1.50
C VAL A 366 -13.69 0.93 0.44
N ILE A 367 -14.14 0.65 -0.78
CA ILE A 367 -14.22 1.59 -1.89
C ILE A 367 -15.69 1.84 -2.19
N TYR A 368 -16.08 3.12 -2.20
CA TYR A 368 -17.43 3.59 -2.48
C TYR A 368 -17.60 4.04 -3.93
N CYS A 369 -18.85 4.04 -4.38
CA CYS A 369 -19.32 4.72 -5.59
C CYS A 369 -20.63 5.49 -5.29
N SER A 370 -20.78 6.69 -5.84
CA SER A 370 -22.00 7.51 -5.74
C SER A 370 -22.16 8.41 -6.97
N GLU A 371 -23.35 8.99 -7.15
CA GLU A 371 -23.53 10.08 -8.11
C GLU A 371 -22.74 11.33 -7.68
N LEU A 372 -22.55 12.29 -8.60
CA LEU A 372 -21.77 13.53 -8.35
C LEU A 372 -22.38 14.44 -7.26
N ASP A 373 -23.66 14.26 -6.94
CA ASP A 373 -24.34 14.97 -5.85
C ASP A 373 -24.29 14.21 -4.51
N GLY A 374 -23.61 13.06 -4.48
CA GLY A 374 -23.50 12.19 -3.30
C GLY A 374 -24.65 11.19 -3.14
N SER A 375 -25.67 11.23 -3.99
CA SER A 375 -26.78 10.27 -3.95
C SER A 375 -26.35 8.87 -4.41
N ASN A 376 -27.19 7.87 -4.13
CA ASN A 376 -26.98 6.46 -4.49
C ASN A 376 -25.63 5.88 -4.02
N LEU A 377 -25.18 6.26 -2.82
CA LEU A 377 -23.98 5.71 -2.22
C LEU A 377 -24.05 4.18 -2.13
N SER A 378 -23.03 3.52 -2.67
CA SER A 378 -22.88 2.07 -2.70
C SER A 378 -21.43 1.68 -2.41
N ILE A 379 -21.22 0.49 -1.82
CA ILE A 379 -19.90 -0.11 -1.67
C ILE A 379 -19.65 -0.99 -2.89
N ILE A 380 -18.57 -0.75 -3.62
CA ILE A 380 -18.20 -1.58 -4.77
C ILE A 380 -17.24 -2.69 -4.38
N ALA A 381 -16.36 -2.46 -3.40
CA ALA A 381 -15.40 -3.45 -2.91
C ALA A 381 -15.10 -3.23 -1.43
N ASP A 382 -14.80 -4.31 -0.70
CA ASP A 382 -14.52 -4.31 0.73
C ASP A 382 -13.38 -5.27 1.11
N GLY A 383 -12.95 -5.26 2.37
CA GLY A 383 -11.90 -6.14 2.86
C GLY A 383 -10.49 -5.60 2.58
N PHE A 384 -10.33 -4.28 2.56
CA PHE A 384 -9.03 -3.60 2.56
C PHE A 384 -8.67 -3.14 3.97
N ARG A 385 -7.39 -2.85 4.23
CA ARG A 385 -6.97 -2.22 5.48
C ARG A 385 -6.98 -0.69 5.36
N ASN A 386 -6.14 -0.16 4.49
CA ASN A 386 -6.02 1.27 4.24
C ASN A 386 -5.86 1.52 2.73
N PRO A 387 -6.94 1.35 1.94
CA PRO A 387 -6.93 1.70 0.54
C PRO A 387 -6.79 3.22 0.44
N PHE A 388 -5.62 3.73 0.04
CA PHE A 388 -5.31 5.16 0.16
C PHE A 388 -5.28 5.88 -1.19
N GLY A 389 -4.62 5.28 -2.18
CA GLY A 389 -4.61 5.77 -3.56
C GLY A 389 -5.64 5.05 -4.43
N LEU A 390 -6.25 5.76 -5.37
CA LEU A 390 -7.30 5.26 -6.24
C LEU A 390 -7.23 5.94 -7.61
N LYS A 391 -7.16 5.17 -8.70
CA LYS A 391 -7.15 5.72 -10.05
C LYS A 391 -7.71 4.78 -11.11
N PHE A 392 -8.48 5.32 -12.04
CA PHE A 392 -8.81 4.64 -13.29
C PHE A 392 -7.62 4.69 -14.26
N SER A 393 -7.22 3.54 -14.79
CA SER A 393 -6.20 3.48 -15.82
C SER A 393 -6.72 4.09 -17.13
N PRO A 394 -5.97 5.02 -17.73
CA PRO A 394 -6.35 5.60 -19.02
C PRO A 394 -6.20 4.62 -20.18
N PHE A 395 -5.57 3.46 -19.98
CA PHE A 395 -5.29 2.48 -21.03
C PHE A 395 -6.42 1.47 -21.21
N ASN A 396 -7.02 1.02 -20.10
CA ASN A 396 -8.02 -0.05 -20.11
C ASN A 396 -9.31 0.31 -19.37
N GLY A 397 -9.41 1.51 -18.79
CA GLY A 397 -10.58 1.97 -18.06
C GLY A 397 -10.86 1.22 -16.75
N ARG A 398 -9.93 0.38 -16.27
CA ARG A 398 -10.08 -0.36 -15.02
C ARG A 398 -9.64 0.48 -13.82
N LEU A 399 -10.25 0.23 -12.67
CA LEU A 399 -9.95 0.90 -11.42
C LEU A 399 -8.82 0.18 -10.69
N TYR A 400 -7.87 0.93 -10.15
CA TYR A 400 -6.74 0.41 -9.37
C TYR A 400 -6.62 1.15 -8.04
N ALA A 401 -6.15 0.44 -7.02
CA ALA A 401 -5.89 1.04 -5.71
C ALA A 401 -4.57 0.58 -5.09
N THR A 402 -3.95 1.46 -4.31
CA THR A 402 -2.94 1.10 -3.33
C THR A 402 -3.60 0.84 -1.98
N ASP A 403 -3.10 -0.15 -1.24
CA ASP A 403 -3.61 -0.52 0.10
C ASP A 403 -2.43 -0.78 1.05
N ASN A 404 -2.32 0.00 2.14
CA ASN A 404 -1.18 -0.13 3.06
C ASN A 404 -1.33 -1.37 3.96
N GLY A 405 -0.25 -2.16 4.04
CA GLY A 405 -0.16 -3.37 4.83
C GLY A 405 -0.22 -3.12 6.35
N ALA A 406 -0.49 -4.19 7.08
CA ALA A 406 -0.56 -4.20 8.53
C ALA A 406 0.81 -4.08 9.23
N ASP A 407 0.75 -3.59 10.47
CA ASP A 407 1.91 -3.33 11.31
C ASP A 407 2.04 -4.35 12.46
N PRO A 408 3.25 -4.59 12.99
CA PRO A 408 3.48 -5.49 14.13
C PRO A 408 3.03 -4.87 15.48
N ARG A 409 1.88 -4.19 15.50
CA ARG A 409 1.33 -3.44 16.65
C ARG A 409 -0.07 -3.90 17.04
N GLY A 410 -0.46 -3.50 18.24
CA GLY A 410 -1.78 -3.76 18.80
C GLY A 410 -1.94 -5.15 19.38
N ASN A 411 -3.17 -5.50 19.70
CA ASN A 411 -3.51 -6.74 20.42
C ASN A 411 -3.60 -7.97 19.51
N ARG A 412 -3.67 -7.77 18.19
CA ARG A 412 -3.55 -8.80 17.15
C ARG A 412 -2.51 -8.33 16.11
N PRO A 413 -1.22 -8.32 16.46
CA PRO A 413 -0.19 -7.74 15.61
C PRO A 413 0.07 -8.64 14.39
N ILE A 414 0.39 -8.03 13.26
CA ILE A 414 0.68 -8.70 11.99
C ILE A 414 2.00 -8.12 11.47
N GLN A 415 3.06 -8.92 11.41
CA GLN A 415 4.34 -8.45 10.86
C GLN A 415 4.49 -8.77 9.38
N HIS A 416 5.38 -8.04 8.70
CA HIS A 416 5.84 -8.37 7.36
C HIS A 416 4.72 -8.38 6.30
N ASP A 417 3.60 -7.71 6.57
CA ASP A 417 2.62 -7.45 5.54
C ASP A 417 3.19 -6.45 4.53
N TRP A 418 2.86 -6.68 3.27
CA TRP A 418 3.29 -5.80 2.18
C TRP A 418 2.25 -4.71 1.96
N ASP A 419 2.68 -3.61 1.36
CA ASP A 419 1.73 -2.70 0.72
C ASP A 419 1.33 -3.26 -0.63
N ASN A 420 0.08 -3.10 -1.00
CA ASN A 420 -0.52 -3.81 -2.12
C ASN A 420 -0.93 -2.85 -3.24
N PHE A 421 -0.78 -3.31 -4.48
CA PHE A 421 -1.40 -2.70 -5.64
C PHE A 421 -2.46 -3.64 -6.21
N TRP A 422 -3.71 -3.19 -6.25
CA TRP A 422 -4.87 -4.01 -6.64
C TRP A 422 -5.49 -3.49 -7.92
N GLU A 423 -5.94 -4.43 -8.78
CA GLU A 423 -7.02 -4.14 -9.72
C GLU A 423 -8.36 -4.32 -8.98
N ILE A 424 -9.25 -3.35 -9.12
CA ILE A 424 -10.51 -3.30 -8.37
C ILE A 424 -11.65 -3.92 -9.16
N GLN A 425 -12.28 -4.92 -8.55
CA GLN A 425 -13.48 -5.59 -9.01
C GLN A 425 -14.46 -5.75 -7.84
N PRO A 426 -15.76 -5.93 -8.09
CA PRO A 426 -16.71 -6.13 -7.01
C PRO A 426 -16.42 -7.41 -6.21
N GLY A 427 -16.08 -7.27 -4.93
CA GLY A 427 -15.69 -8.42 -4.12
C GLY A 427 -14.98 -8.06 -2.81
N TRP A 428 -14.55 -9.12 -2.11
CA TRP A 428 -13.85 -9.03 -0.84
C TRP A 428 -12.34 -9.28 -1.04
N TYR A 429 -11.53 -8.37 -0.49
CA TYR A 429 -10.07 -8.34 -0.63
C TYR A 429 -9.31 -8.93 0.56
N GLY A 430 -10.05 -9.44 1.56
CA GLY A 430 -9.52 -10.40 2.51
C GLY A 430 -9.30 -9.90 3.95
N TRP A 431 -9.18 -8.60 4.18
CA TRP A 431 -9.10 -8.07 5.54
C TRP A 431 -10.39 -8.42 6.34
N PRO A 432 -10.28 -8.88 7.60
CA PRO A 432 -9.11 -8.83 8.49
C PRO A 432 -8.34 -10.14 8.62
N ASP A 433 -8.70 -11.16 7.83
CA ASP A 433 -8.14 -12.51 7.98
C ASP A 433 -7.16 -12.87 6.88
N PHE A 434 -7.03 -12.03 5.86
CA PHE A 434 -6.00 -12.10 4.85
C PHE A 434 -5.29 -10.75 4.74
N PHE A 435 -3.98 -10.82 4.62
CA PHE A 435 -3.04 -9.70 4.54
C PHE A 435 -2.21 -9.91 3.27
N SER A 436 -2.19 -8.93 2.37
CA SER A 436 -1.60 -9.06 1.03
C SER A 436 -2.07 -10.29 0.23
N GLY A 437 -3.35 -10.67 0.40
CA GLY A 437 -3.97 -11.84 -0.23
C GLY A 437 -3.61 -13.19 0.42
N LEU A 438 -2.90 -13.19 1.55
CA LEU A 438 -2.43 -14.39 2.25
C LEU A 438 -3.10 -14.55 3.62
N PRO A 439 -3.42 -15.78 4.06
CA PRO A 439 -4.12 -15.98 5.32
C PRO A 439 -3.27 -15.55 6.52
N SER A 440 -3.88 -14.84 7.47
CA SER A 440 -3.22 -14.31 8.67
C SER A 440 -2.58 -15.40 9.54
N THR A 441 -2.98 -16.65 9.38
CA THR A 441 -2.46 -17.81 10.10
C THR A 441 -1.09 -18.30 9.58
N LEU A 442 -0.58 -17.73 8.48
CA LEU A 442 0.77 -18.08 8.00
C LEU A 442 1.82 -17.69 9.04
N PRO A 443 2.84 -18.54 9.29
CA PRO A 443 3.95 -18.22 10.19
C PRO A 443 4.66 -16.90 9.85
N HIS A 444 4.69 -16.51 8.57
CA HIS A 444 5.24 -15.24 8.10
C HIS A 444 4.68 -14.01 8.84
N PHE A 445 3.40 -14.03 9.21
CA PHE A 445 2.73 -12.92 9.88
C PHE A 445 2.87 -12.93 11.41
N HIS A 446 3.50 -13.96 11.99
CA HIS A 446 3.58 -14.13 13.43
C HIS A 446 4.73 -13.33 14.03
N VAL A 447 4.42 -12.29 14.81
CA VAL A 447 5.40 -11.57 15.63
C VAL A 447 5.96 -12.49 16.72
N GLU A 448 7.28 -12.59 16.80
CA GLU A 448 7.97 -13.36 17.85
C GLU A 448 7.49 -12.95 19.25
N ASP A 449 7.36 -13.92 20.16
CA ASP A 449 6.84 -13.74 21.53
C ASP A 449 5.40 -13.21 21.66
N LYS A 450 4.66 -13.05 20.55
CA LYS A 450 3.21 -12.75 20.57
C LYS A 450 2.37 -13.98 20.30
N VAL A 451 1.07 -13.88 20.59
CA VAL A 451 0.11 -14.94 20.25
C VAL A 451 -0.01 -15.03 18.73
N LYS A 452 0.04 -16.25 18.19
CA LYS A 452 -0.14 -16.50 16.76
C LYS A 452 -1.50 -15.98 16.30
N PRO A 453 -1.57 -15.17 15.22
CA PRO A 453 -2.85 -14.73 14.69
C PRO A 453 -3.70 -15.93 14.27
N THR A 454 -4.98 -15.86 14.62
CA THR A 454 -6.01 -16.79 14.17
C THR A 454 -7.01 -16.03 13.31
N PHE A 455 -7.81 -16.77 12.53
CA PHE A 455 -8.95 -16.16 11.85
C PHE A 455 -9.96 -15.66 12.88
N LEU A 456 -10.52 -14.49 12.61
CA LEU A 456 -11.59 -13.87 13.38
C LEU A 456 -12.95 -14.31 12.84
N LEU A 457 -13.02 -14.60 11.54
CA LEU A 457 -14.23 -14.97 10.84
C LEU A 457 -14.44 -16.50 10.84
N LYS A 458 -15.68 -16.91 11.06
CA LYS A 458 -16.09 -18.31 11.03
C LYS A 458 -16.18 -18.82 9.59
N HIS A 459 -16.64 -17.96 8.69
CA HIS A 459 -16.74 -18.18 7.25
C HIS A 459 -16.19 -16.96 6.52
N HIS A 460 -15.36 -17.20 5.51
CA HIS A 460 -14.80 -16.16 4.66
C HIS A 460 -15.67 -15.99 3.41
N PRO A 461 -15.94 -14.74 2.98
CA PRO A 461 -16.32 -14.49 1.59
C PRO A 461 -15.28 -15.06 0.62
N THR A 462 -15.67 -15.23 -0.64
CA THR A 462 -14.70 -15.59 -1.69
C THR A 462 -13.72 -14.44 -1.86
N LEU A 463 -12.43 -14.73 -1.71
CA LEU A 463 -11.37 -13.77 -2.02
C LEU A 463 -11.34 -13.53 -3.52
N ILE A 464 -11.39 -12.26 -3.93
CA ILE A 464 -11.50 -11.89 -5.35
C ILE A 464 -10.22 -12.20 -6.15
N GLY A 465 -9.04 -12.13 -5.51
CA GLY A 465 -7.77 -12.38 -6.19
C GLY A 465 -6.55 -12.01 -5.34
N GLN A 466 -5.40 -11.92 -5.99
CA GLN A 466 -4.14 -11.49 -5.40
C GLN A 466 -3.75 -10.06 -5.82
N PRO A 467 -2.92 -9.36 -5.03
CA PRO A 467 -2.35 -8.08 -5.46
C PRO A 467 -1.60 -8.26 -6.77
N LEU A 468 -1.68 -7.31 -7.70
CA LEU A 468 -0.86 -7.31 -8.91
C LEU A 468 0.62 -7.10 -8.56
N THR A 469 0.88 -6.31 -7.53
CA THR A 469 2.21 -6.02 -7.01
C THR A 469 2.16 -5.88 -5.50
N ARG A 470 3.24 -6.31 -4.85
CA ARG A 470 3.50 -6.08 -3.42
C ARG A 470 4.73 -5.20 -3.28
N PHE A 471 4.55 -3.99 -2.78
CA PHE A 471 5.66 -3.12 -2.41
C PHE A 471 6.25 -3.57 -1.08
N LYS A 472 7.51 -3.20 -0.81
CA LYS A 472 8.17 -3.51 0.46
C LYS A 472 7.29 -3.06 1.65
N ARG A 473 7.34 -3.84 2.72
CA ARG A 473 6.66 -3.56 4.00
C ARG A 473 7.01 -2.17 4.52
N HIS A 474 6.06 -1.54 5.21
CA HIS A 474 6.19 -0.21 5.83
C HIS A 474 6.64 0.92 4.88
N THR A 475 6.49 0.75 3.56
CA THR A 475 6.77 1.85 2.61
C THR A 475 5.68 2.93 2.67
N SER A 476 4.46 2.57 3.12
CA SER A 476 3.25 3.38 3.05
C SER A 476 3.09 3.97 1.64
N SER A 477 2.89 3.03 0.70
CA SER A 477 2.62 3.28 -0.71
C SER A 477 1.25 3.94 -0.86
N ASN A 478 1.25 5.24 -1.09
CA ASN A 478 0.07 6.09 -1.06
C ASN A 478 -0.42 6.36 -2.49
N LYS A 479 -0.56 7.61 -2.92
CA LYS A 479 -1.18 7.91 -4.21
C LYS A 479 -0.22 7.73 -5.37
N PHE A 480 -0.80 7.39 -6.50
CA PHE A 480 -0.08 7.00 -7.69
C PHE A 480 -0.71 7.54 -8.96
N ASP A 481 0.05 7.51 -10.05
CA ASP A 481 -0.43 7.86 -11.37
C ASP A 481 0.23 7.01 -12.46
N PHE A 482 -0.44 6.87 -13.61
CA PHE A 482 0.06 6.20 -14.79
C PHE A 482 0.83 7.18 -15.66
N SER A 483 2.04 6.82 -16.09
CA SER A 483 2.70 7.57 -17.15
C SER A 483 1.99 7.31 -18.48
N THR A 484 1.57 8.39 -19.15
CA THR A 484 0.81 8.33 -20.41
C THR A 484 1.54 8.99 -21.57
N SER A 485 2.55 9.81 -21.31
CA SER A 485 3.22 10.62 -22.32
C SER A 485 4.54 10.00 -22.76
N GLN A 486 4.75 9.90 -24.07
CA GLN A 486 6.04 9.51 -24.64
C GLN A 486 7.16 10.49 -24.27
N SER A 487 6.83 11.78 -24.10
CA SER A 487 7.78 12.82 -23.71
C SER A 487 8.33 12.58 -22.32
N PHE A 488 7.50 12.10 -21.38
CA PHE A 488 7.98 11.67 -20.07
C PHE A 488 8.67 10.30 -20.14
N GLY A 489 8.13 9.35 -20.92
CA GLY A 489 8.63 7.98 -21.00
C GLY A 489 7.94 7.04 -20.01
N HIS A 490 8.31 5.76 -20.01
CA HIS A 490 7.73 4.73 -19.13
C HIS A 490 6.21 4.56 -19.28
N ILE A 491 5.68 4.74 -20.51
CA ILE A 491 4.25 4.63 -20.79
C ILE A 491 3.71 3.30 -20.26
N GLY A 492 2.62 3.36 -19.49
CA GLY A 492 1.97 2.18 -18.91
C GLY A 492 2.46 1.81 -17.51
N GLU A 493 3.63 2.29 -17.09
CA GLU A 493 4.06 2.10 -15.70
C GLU A 493 3.33 3.05 -14.74
N ILE A 494 3.18 2.61 -13.50
CA ILE A 494 2.64 3.42 -12.41
C ILE A 494 3.78 4.07 -11.63
N PHE A 495 3.59 5.29 -11.17
CA PHE A 495 4.49 6.02 -10.29
C PHE A 495 3.82 6.18 -8.93
N VAL A 496 4.43 5.63 -7.88
CA VAL A 496 3.82 5.52 -6.55
C VAL A 496 4.66 6.29 -5.55
N ALA A 497 4.03 7.23 -4.84
CA ALA A 497 4.67 7.94 -3.74
C ALA A 497 4.65 7.10 -2.46
N GLN A 498 5.80 7.00 -1.80
CA GLN A 498 6.01 6.22 -0.58
C GLN A 498 6.47 7.16 0.53
N ILE A 499 5.58 7.43 1.49
CA ILE A 499 5.83 8.39 2.59
C ILE A 499 6.89 7.85 3.56
N GLY A 500 7.05 6.52 3.59
CA GLY A 500 8.01 5.81 4.42
C GLY A 500 7.53 5.52 5.82
N ASP A 501 8.30 4.67 6.50
CA ASP A 501 7.97 4.19 7.84
C ASP A 501 7.88 5.36 8.84
N MET A 502 7.02 5.16 9.83
CA MET A 502 6.86 5.99 11.01
C MET A 502 7.67 5.45 12.21
N ASP A 503 8.48 4.41 12.02
CA ASP A 503 9.35 3.75 13.02
C ASP A 503 8.62 2.70 13.88
N TRP A 504 7.62 2.00 13.32
CA TRP A 504 6.85 0.97 14.04
C TRP A 504 7.54 -0.41 14.11
N GLY A 505 8.83 -0.52 13.74
CA GLY A 505 9.50 -1.82 13.58
C GLY A 505 11.01 -1.89 13.79
N HIS A 506 11.70 -0.82 14.23
CA HIS A 506 13.17 -0.76 14.39
C HIS A 506 13.92 -1.52 13.28
N HIS A 507 13.75 -1.10 12.03
CA HIS A 507 14.34 -1.78 10.87
C HIS A 507 15.74 -1.23 10.55
N GLN A 508 16.65 -2.10 10.10
CA GLN A 508 17.97 -1.69 9.61
C GLN A 508 17.91 -0.92 8.28
N GLU A 509 16.80 -1.04 7.53
CA GLU A 509 16.57 -0.36 6.25
C GLU A 509 15.44 0.67 6.35
N ASN A 510 15.67 1.89 5.86
CA ASN A 510 14.62 2.92 5.71
C ASN A 510 13.71 2.57 4.53
N TYR A 511 12.57 1.91 4.80
CA TYR A 511 11.57 1.61 3.77
C TYR A 511 10.74 2.86 3.41
N GLY A 512 10.54 3.08 2.11
CA GLY A 512 9.82 4.22 1.53
C GLY A 512 10.72 5.45 1.33
N PHE A 513 10.23 6.65 1.67
CA PHE A 513 10.93 7.93 1.47
C PHE A 513 11.33 8.20 0.01
N LYS A 514 10.43 7.83 -0.91
CA LYS A 514 10.76 7.77 -2.35
C LYS A 514 9.54 7.79 -3.24
N VAL A 515 9.80 7.95 -4.53
CA VAL A 515 8.88 7.58 -5.60
C VAL A 515 9.45 6.36 -6.30
N VAL A 516 8.63 5.32 -6.43
CA VAL A 516 8.94 4.14 -7.24
C VAL A 516 8.12 4.15 -8.51
N ARG A 517 8.64 3.53 -9.57
CA ARG A 517 7.83 3.13 -10.72
C ARG A 517 7.66 1.62 -10.73
N ALA A 518 6.49 1.14 -11.14
CA ALA A 518 6.22 -0.28 -11.25
C ALA A 518 5.58 -0.65 -12.59
N ASN A 519 6.07 -1.73 -13.18
CA ASN A 519 5.45 -2.37 -14.31
C ASN A 519 4.46 -3.43 -13.79
N ILE A 520 3.17 -3.21 -14.02
CA ILE A 520 2.09 -4.06 -13.49
C ILE A 520 2.03 -5.45 -14.13
N GLU A 521 2.60 -5.63 -15.32
CA GLU A 521 2.61 -6.90 -16.05
C GLU A 521 3.73 -7.80 -15.52
N SER A 522 4.95 -7.28 -15.40
CA SER A 522 6.09 -8.05 -14.87
C SER A 522 6.14 -8.08 -13.33
N GLY A 523 5.39 -7.19 -12.67
CA GLY A 523 5.45 -6.95 -11.23
C GLY A 523 6.78 -6.37 -10.77
N GLN A 524 7.58 -5.82 -11.69
CA GLN A 524 8.89 -5.25 -11.36
C GLN A 524 8.75 -3.82 -10.85
N ILE A 525 9.50 -3.52 -9.79
CA ILE A 525 9.52 -2.22 -9.13
C ILE A 525 10.92 -1.63 -9.26
N ARG A 526 11.01 -0.35 -9.60
CA ARG A 526 12.27 0.40 -9.71
C ARG A 526 12.16 1.69 -8.90
N ASN A 527 13.24 2.02 -8.18
CA ASN A 527 13.35 3.34 -7.58
C ASN A 527 13.40 4.38 -8.71
N PHE A 528 12.56 5.41 -8.63
CA PHE A 528 12.59 6.52 -9.58
C PHE A 528 13.24 7.77 -8.97
N LEU A 529 12.84 8.11 -7.74
CA LEU A 529 13.42 9.18 -6.94
C LEU A 529 13.60 8.69 -5.51
N VAL A 530 14.81 8.77 -4.95
CA VAL A 530 15.12 8.37 -3.57
C VAL A 530 15.86 9.49 -2.86
N ASN A 531 15.49 9.80 -1.63
CA ASN A 531 16.24 10.74 -0.80
C ASN A 531 16.62 10.12 0.55
N PRO A 532 17.79 9.46 0.64
CA PRO A 532 18.15 8.67 1.82
C PRO A 532 18.44 9.51 3.08
N ASP A 533 18.76 10.81 2.92
CA ASP A 533 19.11 11.73 4.01
C ASP A 533 18.21 12.99 4.01
N ALA A 534 16.99 12.87 3.50
CA ALA A 534 16.14 14.02 3.19
C ALA A 534 15.91 14.97 4.38
N GLU A 535 15.70 14.42 5.58
CA GLU A 535 15.51 15.21 6.80
C GLU A 535 16.75 16.04 7.16
N LYS A 536 17.96 15.54 6.83
CA LYS A 536 19.24 16.21 7.12
C LYS A 536 19.63 17.20 6.04
N ASN A 537 19.50 16.80 4.78
CA ASN A 537 20.01 17.59 3.66
C ASN A 537 19.00 18.63 3.15
N LYS A 538 17.69 18.40 3.32
CA LYS A 538 16.59 19.26 2.83
C LYS A 538 16.68 19.59 1.33
N LEU A 539 17.32 18.74 0.56
CA LEU A 539 17.53 18.90 -0.87
C LEU A 539 16.79 17.74 -1.57
N GLY A 540 15.59 18.03 -2.07
CA GLY A 540 14.67 17.05 -2.66
C GLY A 540 13.54 16.61 -1.71
N PRO A 541 12.60 15.77 -2.17
CA PRO A 541 11.48 15.30 -1.38
C PRO A 541 11.91 14.57 -0.11
N ILE A 542 11.18 14.80 1.00
CA ILE A 542 11.40 14.13 2.29
C ILE A 542 10.49 12.92 2.45
N ARG A 543 9.19 13.14 2.35
CA ARG A 543 8.14 12.13 2.55
C ARG A 543 7.08 12.27 1.45
N PRO A 544 7.34 11.73 0.25
CA PRO A 544 6.38 11.75 -0.85
C PRO A 544 5.05 11.08 -0.47
N VAL A 545 3.93 11.77 -0.66
CA VAL A 545 2.58 11.24 -0.38
C VAL A 545 1.72 11.11 -1.64
N THR A 546 1.97 11.93 -2.65
CA THR A 546 1.28 11.86 -3.94
C THR A 546 2.27 12.00 -5.09
N ALA A 547 2.18 11.13 -6.08
CA ALA A 547 2.80 11.27 -7.39
C ALA A 547 1.69 11.41 -8.43
N LYS A 548 1.64 12.53 -9.17
CA LYS A 548 0.55 12.85 -10.10
C LYS A 548 1.06 13.54 -11.35
N PHE A 549 0.65 13.07 -12.51
CA PHE A 549 0.99 13.73 -13.77
C PHE A 549 0.11 14.96 -13.99
N ASN A 550 0.67 15.98 -14.65
CA ASN A 550 -0.12 17.08 -15.19
C ASN A 550 -1.05 16.60 -16.32
N PRO A 551 -2.03 17.42 -16.77
CA PRO A 551 -2.99 17.01 -17.80
C PRO A 551 -2.37 16.53 -19.12
N THR A 552 -1.20 17.04 -19.50
CA THR A 552 -0.46 16.64 -20.71
C THR A 552 0.39 15.37 -20.51
N GLY A 553 0.56 14.91 -19.27
CA GLY A 553 1.32 13.72 -18.93
C GLY A 553 2.84 13.85 -19.03
N ASP A 554 3.36 15.03 -19.39
CA ASP A 554 4.79 15.26 -19.67
C ASP A 554 5.59 15.68 -18.43
N MET A 555 4.93 15.93 -17.30
CA MET A 555 5.58 16.30 -16.04
C MET A 555 4.93 15.56 -14.87
N LEU A 556 5.76 14.98 -14.00
CA LEU A 556 5.32 14.34 -12.77
C LEU A 556 5.44 15.31 -11.60
N TYR A 557 4.35 15.54 -10.89
CA TYR A 557 4.33 16.32 -9.66
C TYR A 557 4.39 15.40 -8.45
N VAL A 558 5.25 15.75 -7.50
CA VAL A 558 5.44 14.99 -6.26
C VAL A 558 5.08 15.91 -5.09
N VAL A 559 3.99 15.57 -4.40
CA VAL A 559 3.62 16.23 -3.15
C VAL A 559 4.45 15.60 -2.04
N ASP A 560 5.27 16.43 -1.40
CA ASP A 560 6.12 16.05 -0.29
C ASP A 560 5.52 16.59 1.02
N PHE A 561 5.15 15.67 1.90
CA PHE A 561 4.51 15.98 3.17
C PHE A 561 5.40 16.84 4.08
N GLY A 562 6.72 16.70 3.94
CA GLY A 562 7.72 17.35 4.78
C GLY A 562 8.12 16.51 6.00
N ILE A 563 8.52 17.18 7.08
CA ILE A 563 9.04 16.55 8.30
C ILE A 563 7.87 16.05 9.15
N LEU A 564 7.87 14.74 9.42
CA LEU A 564 6.87 14.05 10.24
C LEU A 564 7.44 13.53 11.57
N GLY A 565 8.77 13.46 11.70
CA GLY A 565 9.49 12.88 12.84
C GLY A 565 9.51 11.34 12.81
N SER A 566 10.11 10.74 13.84
CA SER A 566 10.12 9.28 14.07
C SER A 566 9.42 8.93 15.39
N VAL A 567 8.77 7.75 15.48
CA VAL A 567 8.04 7.34 16.69
C VAL A 567 8.94 7.26 17.93
N ASP A 568 10.20 6.84 17.78
CA ASP A 568 11.16 6.71 18.89
C ASP A 568 11.53 8.04 19.58
N LYS A 569 11.36 9.16 18.88
CA LYS A 569 11.61 10.52 19.42
C LYS A 569 10.31 11.28 19.72
N GLY A 570 9.16 10.61 19.60
CA GLY A 570 7.85 11.23 19.51
C GLY A 570 7.60 11.77 18.10
N LEU A 571 6.40 11.52 17.58
CA LEU A 571 5.94 12.13 16.33
C LEU A 571 5.93 13.65 16.48
N ASN A 572 6.92 14.32 15.91
CA ASN A 572 7.14 15.76 15.98
C ASN A 572 7.08 16.33 14.55
N PRO A 573 5.91 16.29 13.88
CA PRO A 573 5.79 16.87 12.55
C PRO A 573 6.01 18.39 12.59
N GLU A 574 6.76 18.91 11.63
CA GLU A 574 7.03 20.34 11.54
C GLU A 574 6.15 20.97 10.45
N PRO A 575 5.23 21.89 10.80
CA PRO A 575 4.46 22.60 9.80
C PRO A 575 5.39 23.42 8.91
N LYS A 576 4.93 23.78 7.70
CA LYS A 576 5.69 24.61 6.73
C LYS A 576 6.98 23.98 6.19
N THR A 577 7.10 22.67 6.29
CA THR A 577 8.22 21.92 5.70
C THR A 577 7.85 21.15 4.43
N GLY A 578 6.56 21.09 4.11
CA GLY A 578 6.06 20.44 2.91
C GLY A 578 6.37 21.23 1.65
N THR A 579 6.52 20.51 0.54
CA THR A 579 6.95 21.07 -0.75
C THR A 579 6.17 20.40 -1.90
N LEU A 580 5.88 21.15 -2.95
CA LEU A 580 5.48 20.58 -4.23
C LEU A 580 6.69 20.59 -5.17
N TRP A 581 7.05 19.41 -5.63
CA TRP A 581 8.12 19.22 -6.59
C TRP A 581 7.56 18.86 -7.97
N ARG A 582 8.32 19.17 -9.02
CA ARG A 582 8.05 18.79 -10.39
C ARG A 582 9.27 18.08 -10.97
N VAL A 583 9.04 16.91 -11.56
CA VAL A 583 10.05 16.12 -12.27
C VAL A 583 9.78 16.25 -13.76
N VAL A 584 10.83 16.58 -14.50
CA VAL A 584 10.79 16.78 -15.96
C VAL A 584 11.91 15.96 -16.60
N ARG A 585 11.62 15.37 -17.76
CA ARG A 585 12.64 14.67 -18.55
C ARG A 585 13.53 15.69 -19.29
N SER A 586 14.84 15.47 -19.25
CA SER A 586 15.86 16.30 -19.91
C SER A 586 15.87 16.18 -21.43
#